data_AF-A0A9D9MYY9-F1
#
_entry.id   AF-A0A9D9MYY9-F1
#
_cell.length_a   1.000
_cell.length_b   1.000
_cell.length_c   1.000
_cell.angle_alpha   90.00
_cell.angle_beta   90.00
_cell.angle_gamma   90.00
#
_symmetry.space_group_name_H-M   'P 1'
#
loop_
_entity.id
_entity.type
_entity.pdbx_description
1 polymer ?
#
loop_
_entity_poly.entity_id
_entity_poly.type
_entity_poly.pdbx_seq_one_letter_code
_entity_poly.pdbx_strand_id
1 'polypeptide(L)'
;MVARLILAATLTVATAAGAAEGPSVEQRADWDSRLAAAKTKQKEGVAAQKEAEARFAEEKKACFQKFRVNDCQNEAKQRYVTAMREHRRTENEGLAAERQVKAEEQADRAACREAESQRQAASLPGRAAATEADREAAARQRSGKLASKEAQARAGKQRRDADAARLREKRLKHERKVAEKMEKARRHEAEAAR
;
A
#
# COMPACT_ATOMS: atom_id res chain seq x y z
N MET A 1 -22.76 -10.85 -63.29
CA MET A 1 -21.54 -11.43 -62.69
C MET A 1 -21.13 -10.53 -61.55
N VAL A 2 -21.16 -11.07 -60.34
CA VAL A 2 -21.08 -10.34 -59.06
C VAL A 2 -19.62 -10.33 -58.61
N ALA A 3 -19.02 -9.16 -58.47
CA ALA A 3 -17.72 -9.00 -57.81
C ALA A 3 -17.92 -8.17 -56.53
N ARG A 4 -18.20 -8.87 -55.44
CA ARG A 4 -18.21 -8.32 -54.07
C ARG A 4 -16.78 -8.24 -53.57
N LEU A 5 -16.20 -7.04 -53.56
CA LEU A 5 -14.97 -6.74 -52.84
C LEU A 5 -15.33 -6.43 -51.38
N ILE A 6 -15.15 -7.41 -50.51
CA ILE A 6 -15.24 -7.26 -49.07
C ILE A 6 -13.92 -6.64 -48.61
N LEU A 7 -13.91 -5.34 -48.31
CA LEU A 7 -12.82 -4.71 -47.57
C LEU A 7 -12.90 -5.24 -46.13
N ALA A 8 -11.97 -6.13 -45.78
CA ALA A 8 -11.75 -6.58 -44.42
C ALA A 8 -11.18 -5.42 -43.59
N ALA A 9 -12.04 -4.81 -42.77
CA ALA A 9 -11.62 -3.89 -41.72
C ALA A 9 -10.89 -4.72 -40.65
N THR A 10 -9.55 -4.70 -40.70
CA THR A 10 -8.70 -5.19 -39.61
C THR A 10 -8.87 -4.27 -38.41
N LEU A 11 -9.79 -4.65 -37.53
CA LEU A 11 -9.92 -4.08 -36.19
C LEU A 11 -8.67 -4.51 -35.41
N THR A 12 -7.63 -3.68 -35.42
CA THR A 12 -6.52 -3.80 -34.49
C THR A 12 -7.06 -3.49 -33.10
N VAL A 13 -7.47 -4.54 -32.38
CA VAL A 13 -7.66 -4.50 -30.94
C VAL A 13 -6.28 -4.20 -30.35
N ALA A 14 -6.05 -2.94 -29.99
CA ALA A 14 -4.94 -2.56 -29.15
C ALA A 14 -5.18 -3.18 -27.76
N THR A 15 -4.66 -4.38 -27.54
CA THR A 15 -4.50 -4.94 -26.20
C THR A 15 -3.42 -4.12 -25.50
N ALA A 16 -3.81 -2.98 -24.93
CA ALA A 16 -2.99 -2.26 -23.97
C ALA A 16 -3.00 -3.05 -22.65
N ALA A 17 -2.24 -4.14 -22.60
CA ALA A 17 -1.74 -4.69 -21.35
C ALA A 17 -0.58 -3.82 -20.87
N GLY A 18 -0.86 -2.55 -20.59
CA GLY A 18 0.04 -1.67 -19.85
C GLY A 18 -0.25 -1.88 -18.38
N ALA A 19 0.78 -2.09 -17.57
CA ALA A 19 0.68 -1.86 -16.13
C ALA A 19 -0.08 -0.54 -15.94
N ALA A 20 -1.16 -0.53 -15.15
CA ALA A 20 -1.86 0.71 -14.84
C ALA A 20 -0.92 1.59 -14.00
N GLU A 21 -0.03 2.27 -14.71
CA GLU A 21 0.61 3.50 -14.30
C GLU A 21 -0.51 4.54 -14.31
N GLY A 22 -0.56 5.35 -13.27
CA GLY A 22 -1.61 6.35 -13.10
C GLY A 22 -1.73 7.30 -14.31
N PRO A 23 -2.64 8.27 -14.22
CA PRO A 23 -3.02 9.05 -15.39
C PRO A 23 -1.80 9.80 -15.93
N SER A 24 -1.65 9.80 -17.26
CA SER A 24 -0.50 10.43 -17.92
C SER A 24 -0.45 11.94 -17.66
N VAL A 25 0.69 12.58 -17.92
CA VAL A 25 0.82 14.03 -17.75
C VAL A 25 -0.14 14.77 -18.68
N GLU A 26 -0.28 14.29 -19.91
CA GLU A 26 -1.19 14.83 -20.93
C GLU A 26 -2.65 14.66 -20.52
N GLN A 27 -3.01 13.50 -19.97
CA GLN A 27 -4.36 13.22 -19.49
C GLN A 27 -4.74 14.11 -18.30
N ARG A 28 -3.81 14.34 -17.37
CA ARG A 28 -4.01 15.27 -16.25
C ARG A 28 -4.19 16.71 -16.76
N ALA A 29 -3.37 17.12 -17.72
CA ALA A 29 -3.47 18.45 -18.33
C ALA A 29 -4.80 18.65 -19.07
N ASP A 30 -5.31 17.62 -19.77
CA ASP A 30 -6.65 17.63 -20.39
C ASP A 30 -7.75 17.83 -19.33
N TRP A 31 -7.72 17.02 -18.26
CA TRP A 31 -8.68 17.14 -17.17
C TRP A 31 -8.65 18.52 -16.52
N ASP A 32 -7.47 19.04 -16.22
CA ASP A 32 -7.32 20.38 -15.64
C ASP A 32 -7.88 21.47 -16.56
N SER A 33 -7.62 21.36 -17.87
CA SER A 33 -8.15 22.30 -18.87
C SER A 33 -9.68 22.25 -18.94
N ARG A 34 -10.27 21.04 -18.95
CA ARG A 34 -11.72 20.85 -18.98
C ARG A 34 -12.39 21.32 -17.68
N LEU A 35 -11.76 21.10 -16.53
CA LEU A 35 -12.23 21.62 -15.24
C LEU A 35 -12.16 23.15 -15.19
N ALA A 36 -11.11 23.75 -15.74
CA ALA A 36 -11.01 25.20 -15.86
C ALA A 36 -12.13 25.76 -16.75
N ALA A 37 -12.37 25.17 -17.91
CA ALA A 37 -13.47 25.54 -18.81
C ALA A 37 -14.85 25.38 -18.15
N ALA A 38 -15.08 24.27 -17.44
CA ALA A 38 -16.30 24.03 -16.69
C ALA A 38 -16.55 25.11 -15.62
N LYS A 39 -15.49 25.49 -14.88
CA LYS A 39 -15.55 26.55 -13.88
C LYS A 39 -15.84 27.92 -14.49
N THR A 40 -15.29 28.20 -15.67
CA THR A 40 -15.60 29.42 -16.42
C THR A 40 -17.08 29.47 -16.79
N LYS A 41 -17.65 28.39 -17.36
CA LYS A 41 -19.09 28.32 -17.64
C LYS A 41 -19.97 28.54 -16.42
N GLN A 42 -19.61 27.95 -15.27
CA GLN A 42 -20.35 28.16 -14.02
C GLN A 42 -20.32 29.64 -13.59
N LYS A 43 -19.16 30.30 -13.68
CA LYS A 43 -19.02 31.74 -13.39
C LYS A 43 -19.83 32.60 -14.35
N GLU A 44 -19.83 32.28 -15.64
CA GLU A 44 -20.63 32.96 -16.66
C GLU A 44 -22.13 32.85 -16.35
N GLY A 45 -22.60 31.65 -15.96
CA GLY A 45 -23.99 31.44 -15.52
C GLY A 45 -24.35 32.30 -14.30
N VAL A 46 -23.49 32.34 -13.29
CA VAL A 46 -23.72 33.20 -12.09
C VAL A 46 -23.70 34.69 -12.44
N ALA A 47 -22.82 35.12 -13.34
CA ALA A 47 -22.77 36.51 -13.80
C ALA A 47 -24.04 36.88 -14.57
N ALA A 48 -24.48 36.03 -15.51
CA ALA A 48 -25.70 36.23 -16.28
C ALA A 48 -26.96 36.25 -15.40
N GLN A 49 -27.00 35.44 -14.33
CA GLN A 49 -28.06 35.50 -13.34
C GLN A 49 -28.15 36.88 -12.69
N LYS A 50 -27.02 37.37 -12.16
CA LYS A 50 -26.96 38.68 -11.48
C LYS A 50 -27.36 39.81 -12.41
N GLU A 51 -26.90 39.76 -13.67
CA GLU A 51 -27.28 40.73 -14.68
C GLU A 51 -28.80 40.69 -14.96
N ALA A 52 -29.37 39.50 -15.14
CA ALA A 52 -30.81 39.32 -15.37
C ALA A 52 -31.66 39.84 -14.20
N GLU A 53 -31.22 39.59 -12.95
CA GLU A 53 -31.88 40.09 -11.73
C GLU A 53 -31.83 41.63 -11.66
N ALA A 54 -30.66 42.23 -11.89
CA ALA A 54 -30.49 43.67 -11.89
C ALA A 54 -31.34 44.34 -12.98
N ARG A 55 -31.29 43.79 -14.21
CA ARG A 55 -32.07 44.30 -15.33
C ARG A 55 -33.56 44.21 -15.08
N PHE A 56 -34.05 43.08 -14.55
CA PHE A 56 -35.46 42.92 -14.22
C PHE A 56 -35.90 43.91 -13.13
N ALA A 57 -35.08 44.14 -12.11
CA ALA A 57 -35.37 45.11 -11.06
C ALA A 57 -35.51 46.53 -11.62
N GLU A 58 -34.61 46.94 -12.51
CA GLU A 58 -34.66 48.26 -13.15
C GLU A 58 -35.84 48.39 -14.13
N GLU A 59 -36.07 47.39 -14.99
CA GLU A 59 -37.22 47.38 -15.92
C GLU A 59 -38.56 47.44 -15.16
N LYS A 60 -38.67 46.70 -14.04
CA LYS A 60 -39.87 46.70 -13.19
C LYS A 60 -40.13 48.08 -12.58
N LYS A 61 -39.10 48.79 -12.12
CA LYS A 61 -39.24 50.18 -11.61
C LYS A 61 -39.68 51.12 -12.73
N ALA A 62 -39.06 51.01 -13.91
CA ALA A 62 -39.40 51.83 -15.06
C ALA A 62 -40.85 51.62 -15.54
N CYS A 63 -41.42 50.42 -15.37
CA CYS A 63 -42.80 50.14 -15.74
C CYS A 63 -43.84 51.00 -15.00
N PHE A 64 -43.55 51.49 -13.78
CA PHE A 64 -44.48 52.37 -13.06
C PHE A 64 -44.66 53.75 -13.71
N GLN A 65 -43.78 54.13 -14.62
CA GLN A 65 -43.88 55.38 -15.37
C GLN A 65 -44.69 55.22 -16.68
N LYS A 66 -45.22 54.03 -16.97
CA LYS A 66 -45.98 53.74 -18.20
C LYS A 66 -47.47 53.62 -17.93
N PHE A 67 -48.29 53.97 -18.92
CA PHE A 67 -49.75 53.83 -18.82
C PHE A 67 -50.21 52.37 -18.68
N ARG A 68 -49.61 51.44 -19.46
CA ARG A 68 -49.88 50.00 -19.39
C ARG A 68 -48.90 49.29 -18.46
N VAL A 69 -48.96 49.59 -17.16
CA VAL A 69 -48.02 49.06 -16.14
C VAL A 69 -48.00 47.53 -16.13
N ASN A 70 -49.17 46.89 -16.14
CA ASN A 70 -49.29 45.43 -16.05
C ASN A 70 -48.65 44.73 -17.25
N ASP A 71 -48.88 45.21 -18.47
CA ASP A 71 -48.30 44.62 -19.67
C ASP A 71 -46.78 44.78 -19.69
N CYS A 72 -46.28 45.97 -19.30
CA CYS A 72 -44.86 46.20 -19.15
C CYS A 72 -44.20 45.24 -18.16
N GLN A 73 -44.82 45.03 -16.98
CA GLN A 73 -44.29 44.12 -15.97
C GLN A 73 -44.33 42.67 -16.43
N ASN A 74 -45.38 42.27 -17.15
CA ASN A 74 -45.50 40.93 -17.70
C ASN A 74 -44.41 40.66 -18.75
N GLU A 75 -44.15 41.61 -19.66
CA GLU A 75 -43.06 41.51 -20.63
C GLU A 75 -41.69 41.44 -19.95
N ALA A 76 -41.41 42.31 -18.98
CA ALA A 76 -40.16 42.31 -18.22
C ALA A 76 -39.98 40.95 -17.50
N LYS A 77 -41.05 40.41 -16.92
CA LYS A 77 -41.03 39.09 -16.28
C LYS A 77 -40.77 37.96 -17.27
N GLN A 78 -41.36 38.01 -18.47
CA GLN A 78 -41.10 37.01 -19.51
C GLN A 78 -39.62 37.01 -19.93
N ARG A 79 -39.05 38.20 -20.16
CA ARG A 79 -37.61 38.35 -20.48
C ARG A 79 -36.73 37.81 -19.35
N TYR A 80 -37.07 38.15 -18.10
CA TYR A 80 -36.38 37.63 -16.92
C TYR A 80 -36.44 36.11 -16.86
N VAL A 81 -37.62 35.49 -17.01
CA VAL A 81 -37.77 34.03 -16.98
C VAL A 81 -36.94 33.35 -18.08
N THR A 82 -36.91 33.92 -19.29
CA THR A 82 -36.06 33.41 -20.37
C THR A 82 -34.58 33.51 -20.02
N ALA A 83 -34.12 34.67 -19.54
CA ALA A 83 -32.72 34.84 -19.08
C ALA A 83 -32.37 33.88 -17.92
N MET A 84 -33.33 33.65 -17.00
CA MET A 84 -33.19 32.71 -15.89
C MET A 84 -33.03 31.26 -16.36
N ARG A 85 -33.73 30.87 -17.43
CA ARG A 85 -33.57 29.53 -18.02
C ARG A 85 -32.22 29.37 -18.70
N GLU A 86 -31.78 30.38 -19.45
CA GLU A 86 -30.50 30.33 -20.16
C GLU A 86 -29.31 30.27 -19.20
N HIS A 87 -29.27 31.09 -18.14
CA HIS A 87 -28.12 31.01 -17.22
C HIS A 87 -28.08 29.65 -16.48
N ARG A 88 -29.24 29.10 -16.08
CA ARG A 88 -29.32 27.78 -15.44
C ARG A 88 -28.81 26.69 -16.38
N ARG A 89 -29.11 26.81 -17.67
CA ARG A 89 -28.58 25.90 -18.69
C ARG A 89 -27.06 25.99 -18.73
N THR A 90 -26.49 27.19 -18.84
CA THR A 90 -25.03 27.40 -18.87
C THR A 90 -24.34 26.85 -17.62
N GLU A 91 -24.90 27.11 -16.44
CA GLU A 91 -24.39 26.61 -15.17
C GLU A 91 -24.45 25.07 -15.10
N ASN A 92 -25.58 24.49 -15.50
CA ASN A 92 -25.75 23.03 -15.54
C ASN A 92 -24.81 22.36 -16.53
N GLU A 93 -24.53 22.98 -17.68
CA GLU A 93 -23.52 22.51 -18.63
C GLU A 93 -22.12 22.49 -18.00
N GLY A 94 -21.76 23.54 -17.25
CA GLY A 94 -20.51 23.59 -16.51
C GLY A 94 -20.42 22.49 -15.43
N LEU A 95 -21.49 22.29 -14.65
CA LEU A 95 -21.56 21.24 -13.63
C LEU A 95 -21.54 19.83 -14.24
N ALA A 96 -22.17 19.63 -15.40
CA ALA A 96 -22.14 18.36 -16.12
C ALA A 96 -20.72 18.04 -16.62
N ALA A 97 -20.02 19.01 -17.19
CA ALA A 97 -18.63 18.86 -17.61
C ALA A 97 -17.70 18.53 -16.44
N GLU A 98 -17.86 19.20 -15.30
CA GLU A 98 -17.11 18.89 -14.08
C GLU A 98 -17.36 17.46 -13.59
N ARG A 99 -18.63 17.04 -13.54
CA ARG A 99 -18.99 15.66 -13.15
C ARG A 99 -18.40 14.62 -14.07
N GLN A 100 -18.36 14.88 -15.38
CA GLN A 100 -17.77 13.98 -16.35
C GLN A 100 -16.26 13.78 -16.09
N VAL A 101 -15.51 14.87 -15.92
CA VAL A 101 -14.06 14.76 -15.64
C VAL A 101 -13.81 14.01 -14.33
N LYS A 102 -14.57 14.30 -13.27
CA LYS A 102 -14.43 13.59 -11.99
C LYS A 102 -14.76 12.09 -12.10
N ALA A 103 -15.73 11.73 -12.95
CA ALA A 103 -16.04 10.33 -13.20
C ALA A 103 -14.88 9.62 -13.93
N GLU A 104 -14.26 10.29 -14.90
CA GLU A 104 -13.06 9.77 -15.59
C GLU A 104 -11.89 9.59 -14.61
N GLU A 105 -11.61 10.59 -13.76
CA GLU A 105 -10.59 10.47 -12.71
C GLU A 105 -10.86 9.30 -11.75
N GLN A 106 -12.12 9.10 -11.37
CA GLN A 106 -12.49 8.02 -10.46
C GLN A 106 -12.32 6.65 -11.11
N ALA A 107 -12.69 6.52 -12.38
CA ALA A 107 -12.51 5.29 -13.15
C ALA A 107 -11.03 4.93 -13.28
N ASP A 108 -10.18 5.92 -13.58
CA ASP A 108 -8.73 5.75 -13.67
C ASP A 108 -8.13 5.29 -12.32
N ARG A 109 -8.49 5.96 -11.22
CA ARG A 109 -8.07 5.54 -9.87
C ARG A 109 -8.55 4.14 -9.51
N ALA A 110 -9.76 3.76 -9.95
CA ALA A 110 -10.27 2.41 -9.71
C ALA A 110 -9.47 1.36 -10.49
N ALA A 111 -9.15 1.62 -11.75
CA ALA A 111 -8.30 0.75 -12.56
C ALA A 111 -6.90 0.59 -11.95
N CYS A 112 -6.29 1.68 -11.47
CA CYS A 112 -5.00 1.63 -10.77
C CYS A 112 -5.04 0.76 -9.52
N ARG A 113 -6.07 0.93 -8.68
CA ARG A 113 -6.24 0.13 -7.45
C ARG A 113 -6.45 -1.34 -7.75
N GLU A 114 -7.23 -1.66 -8.78
CA GLU A 114 -7.47 -3.04 -9.21
C GLU A 114 -6.16 -3.69 -9.68
N ALA A 115 -5.39 -3.00 -10.54
CA ALA A 115 -4.10 -3.50 -10.99
C ALA A 115 -3.09 -3.67 -9.84
N GLU A 116 -3.07 -2.75 -8.87
CA GLU A 116 -2.26 -2.90 -7.67
C GLU A 116 -2.69 -4.09 -6.82
N SER A 117 -4.00 -4.26 -6.60
CA SER A 117 -4.55 -5.40 -5.87
C SER A 117 -4.13 -6.73 -6.50
N GLN A 118 -4.23 -6.83 -7.83
CA GLN A 118 -3.80 -8.01 -8.58
C GLN A 118 -2.29 -8.28 -8.44
N ARG A 119 -1.45 -7.23 -8.54
CA ARG A 119 0.00 -7.34 -8.32
C ARG A 119 0.32 -7.80 -6.90
N GLN A 120 -0.35 -7.24 -5.90
CA GLN A 120 -0.18 -7.63 -4.51
C GLN A 120 -0.58 -9.10 -4.32
N ALA A 121 -1.76 -9.50 -4.80
CA ALA A 121 -2.25 -10.88 -4.72
C ALA A 121 -1.29 -11.88 -5.38
N ALA A 122 -0.75 -11.56 -6.56
CA ALA A 122 0.26 -12.37 -7.24
C ALA A 122 1.57 -12.50 -6.46
N SER A 123 1.95 -11.48 -5.67
CA SER A 123 3.18 -11.48 -4.86
C SER A 123 3.06 -12.27 -3.54
N LEU A 124 1.84 -12.47 -3.03
CA LEU A 124 1.61 -13.08 -1.71
C LEU A 124 2.18 -14.50 -1.56
N PRO A 125 1.98 -15.43 -2.53
CA PRO A 125 2.52 -16.79 -2.41
C PRO A 125 4.04 -16.82 -2.31
N GLY A 126 4.73 -16.01 -3.13
CA GLY A 126 6.20 -15.91 -3.10
C GLY A 126 6.71 -15.35 -1.76
N ARG A 127 6.04 -14.32 -1.22
CA ARG A 127 6.37 -13.75 0.10
C ARG A 127 6.11 -14.75 1.24
N ALA A 128 5.02 -15.50 1.17
CA ALA A 128 4.70 -16.53 2.14
C ALA A 128 5.74 -17.66 2.12
N ALA A 129 6.12 -18.15 0.94
CA ALA A 129 7.14 -19.17 0.77
C ALA A 129 8.52 -18.71 1.28
N ALA A 130 8.93 -17.47 0.97
CA ALA A 130 10.18 -16.91 1.48
C ALA A 130 10.17 -16.81 3.02
N THR A 131 9.07 -16.35 3.60
CA THR A 131 8.92 -16.24 5.07
C THR A 131 9.00 -17.61 5.74
N GLU A 132 8.39 -18.65 5.14
CA GLU A 132 8.45 -19.99 5.69
C GLU A 132 9.84 -20.61 5.56
N ALA A 133 10.51 -20.41 4.42
CA ALA A 133 11.90 -20.84 4.24
C ALA A 133 12.84 -20.19 5.28
N ASP A 134 12.67 -18.90 5.56
CA ASP A 134 13.44 -18.19 6.58
C ASP A 134 13.18 -18.76 7.99
N ARG A 135 11.93 -19.09 8.30
CA ARG A 135 11.55 -19.71 9.58
C ARG A 135 12.17 -21.09 9.74
N GLU A 136 12.11 -21.92 8.70
CA GLU A 136 12.73 -23.24 8.69
C GLU A 136 14.25 -23.14 8.84
N ALA A 137 14.91 -22.25 8.11
CA ALA A 137 16.35 -22.04 8.20
C ALA A 137 16.75 -21.60 9.62
N ALA A 138 16.00 -20.67 10.21
CA ALA A 138 16.22 -20.24 11.59
C ALA A 138 15.96 -21.38 12.60
N ALA A 139 14.96 -22.23 12.37
CA ALA A 139 14.69 -23.39 13.22
C ALA A 139 15.83 -24.43 13.15
N ARG A 140 16.32 -24.74 11.95
CA ARG A 140 17.47 -25.64 11.72
C ARG A 140 18.74 -25.08 12.37
N GLN A 141 18.97 -23.78 12.29
CA GLN A 141 20.12 -23.15 12.94
C GLN A 141 20.02 -23.24 14.47
N ARG A 142 18.83 -23.02 15.04
CA ARG A 142 18.60 -23.16 16.49
C ARG A 142 18.80 -24.59 16.95
N SER A 143 18.21 -25.58 16.26
CA SER A 143 18.35 -27.00 16.62
C SER A 143 19.80 -27.46 16.51
N GLY A 144 20.52 -27.06 15.45
CA GLY A 144 21.95 -27.35 15.30
C GLY A 144 22.81 -26.78 16.43
N LYS A 145 22.54 -25.53 16.85
CA LYS A 145 23.23 -24.91 18.01
C LYS A 145 22.95 -25.65 19.32
N LEU A 146 21.70 -26.08 19.55
CA LEU A 146 21.33 -26.83 20.75
C LEU A 146 21.99 -28.21 20.78
N ALA A 147 21.95 -28.93 19.65
CA ALA A 147 22.59 -30.24 19.52
C ALA A 147 24.11 -30.15 19.74
N SER A 148 24.77 -29.14 19.17
CA SER A 148 26.20 -28.90 19.39
C SER A 148 26.52 -28.61 20.86
N LYS A 149 25.71 -27.79 21.53
CA LYS A 149 25.89 -27.49 22.97
C LYS A 149 25.69 -28.75 23.81
N GLU A 150 24.70 -29.56 23.50
CA GLU A 150 24.44 -30.82 24.21
C GLU A 150 25.59 -31.81 24.02
N ALA A 151 26.09 -31.97 22.79
CA ALA A 151 27.25 -32.81 22.50
C ALA A 151 28.50 -32.33 23.26
N GLN A 152 28.74 -31.02 23.28
CA GLN A 152 29.85 -30.43 24.03
C GLN A 152 29.71 -30.63 25.54
N ALA A 153 28.50 -30.50 26.09
CA ALA A 153 28.22 -30.74 27.50
C ALA A 153 28.45 -32.22 27.88
N ARG A 154 27.98 -33.16 27.05
CA ARG A 154 28.20 -34.60 27.24
C ARG A 154 29.70 -34.95 27.18
N ALA A 155 30.42 -34.46 26.17
CA ALA A 155 31.86 -34.65 26.05
C ALA A 155 32.63 -34.03 27.24
N GLY A 156 32.22 -32.83 27.67
CA GLY A 156 32.79 -32.16 28.83
C GLY A 156 32.59 -32.96 30.13
N LYS A 157 31.40 -33.54 30.33
CA LYS A 157 31.11 -34.43 31.46
C LYS A 157 31.98 -35.68 31.44
N GLN A 158 32.08 -36.36 30.30
CA GLN A 158 32.92 -37.54 30.14
C GLN A 158 34.38 -37.27 30.47
N ARG A 159 34.94 -36.14 30.01
CA ARG A 159 36.31 -35.72 30.35
C ARG A 159 36.49 -35.50 31.85
N ARG A 160 35.56 -34.80 32.49
CA ARG A 160 35.60 -34.56 33.95
C ARG A 160 35.52 -35.88 34.73
N ASP A 161 34.65 -36.79 34.32
CA ASP A 161 34.49 -38.10 34.96
C ASP A 161 35.78 -38.93 34.82
N ALA A 162 36.41 -38.92 33.64
CA ALA A 162 37.69 -39.60 33.39
C ALA A 162 38.85 -38.99 34.19
N ASP A 163 38.94 -37.65 34.26
CA ASP A 163 39.96 -36.96 35.04
C ASP A 163 39.79 -37.21 36.54
N ALA A 164 38.55 -37.23 37.04
CA ALA A 164 38.24 -37.57 38.43
C ALA A 164 38.62 -39.02 38.75
N ALA A 165 38.34 -39.97 37.85
CA ALA A 165 38.76 -41.37 38.02
C ALA A 165 40.29 -41.49 38.10
N ARG A 166 41.02 -40.82 37.18
CA ARG A 166 42.49 -40.79 37.19
C ARG A 166 43.06 -40.17 38.47
N LEU A 167 42.45 -39.10 38.97
CA LEU A 167 42.90 -38.46 40.22
C LEU A 167 42.67 -39.36 41.44
N ARG A 168 41.53 -40.06 41.51
CA ARG A 168 41.26 -41.07 42.56
C ARG A 168 42.28 -42.19 42.52
N GLU A 169 42.59 -42.72 41.34
CA GLU A 169 43.62 -43.76 41.19
C GLU A 169 45.00 -43.28 41.67
N LYS A 170 45.39 -42.05 41.33
CA LYS A 170 46.64 -41.43 41.81
C LYS A 170 46.65 -41.30 43.34
N ARG A 171 45.54 -40.87 43.95
CA ARG A 171 45.40 -40.76 45.41
C ARG A 171 45.55 -42.13 46.09
N LEU A 172 44.84 -43.15 45.60
CA LEU A 172 44.95 -44.51 46.12
C LEU A 172 46.38 -45.06 45.99
N LYS A 173 47.05 -44.81 44.86
CA LYS A 173 48.47 -45.19 44.69
C LYS A 173 49.39 -44.45 45.67
N HIS A 174 49.13 -43.18 45.93
CA HIS A 174 49.91 -42.39 46.88
C HIS A 174 49.69 -42.89 48.32
N GLU A 175 48.45 -43.09 48.74
CA GLU A 175 48.08 -43.62 50.06
C GLU A 175 48.71 -45.00 50.30
N ARG A 176 48.68 -45.90 49.31
CA ARG A 176 49.37 -47.20 49.39
C ARG A 176 50.88 -47.04 49.59
N LYS A 177 51.53 -46.15 48.83
CA LYS A 177 52.97 -45.87 48.98
C LYS A 177 53.31 -45.28 50.34
N VAL A 178 52.47 -44.39 50.87
CA VAL A 178 52.65 -43.80 52.21
C VAL A 178 52.49 -44.87 53.28
N ALA A 179 51.45 -45.70 53.21
CA ALA A 179 51.26 -46.81 54.13
C ALA A 179 52.45 -47.79 54.12
N GLU A 180 52.96 -48.14 52.93
CA GLU A 180 54.15 -48.99 52.79
C GLU A 180 55.39 -48.34 53.44
N LYS A 181 55.58 -47.03 53.26
CA LYS A 181 56.68 -46.28 53.90
C LYS A 181 56.54 -46.21 55.42
N MET A 182 55.32 -46.00 55.93
CA MET A 182 55.06 -45.98 57.38
C MET A 182 55.31 -47.36 58.01
N GLU A 183 54.91 -48.44 57.33
CA GLU A 183 55.20 -49.80 57.78
C GLU A 183 56.70 -50.10 57.76
N LYS A 184 57.43 -49.65 56.72
CA LYS A 184 58.90 -49.75 56.68
C LYS A 184 59.56 -48.94 57.80
N ALA A 185 59.10 -47.71 58.06
CA ALA A 185 59.62 -46.88 59.14
C ALA A 185 59.38 -47.52 60.51
N ARG A 186 58.17 -48.04 60.78
CA ARG A 186 57.86 -48.80 62.00
C ARG A 186 58.73 -50.03 62.18
N ARG A 187 59.04 -50.75 61.10
CA ARG A 187 59.97 -51.89 61.13
C ARG A 187 61.38 -51.45 61.51
N HIS A 188 61.88 -50.38 60.90
CA HIS A 188 63.20 -49.83 61.24
C HIS A 188 63.27 -49.27 62.66
N GLU A 189 62.22 -48.62 63.17
CA GLU A 189 62.14 -48.17 64.57
C GLU A 189 62.10 -49.35 65.55
N ALA A 190 61.37 -50.43 65.23
CA ALA A 190 61.34 -51.65 66.04
C ALA A 190 62.67 -52.42 66.02
N GLU A 191 63.42 -52.34 64.91
CA GLU A 191 64.77 -52.89 64.78
C GLU A 191 65.82 -52.04 65.52
N ALA A 192 65.66 -50.71 65.58
CA ALA A 192 66.57 -49.80 66.28
C ALA A 192 66.34 -49.73 67.81
N ALA A 193 65.18 -50.18 68.30
CA ALA A 193 64.84 -50.26 69.72
C ALA A 193 65.16 -51.64 70.37
N ARG A 194 65.86 -52.52 69.64
CA ARG A 194 66.42 -53.79 70.13
C ARG A 194 67.93 -53.66 70.31
#